data_AF-A0ABD3UFC7-F1
#
_entry.id   AF-A0ABD3UFC7-F1
#
_cell.length_a   1.000
_cell.length_b   1.000
_cell.length_c   1.000
_cell.angle_alpha   90.00
_cell.angle_beta   90.00
_cell.angle_gamma   90.00
#
_symmetry.space_group_name_H-M   'P 1'
#
loop_
_entity.id
_entity.type
_entity.pdbx_description
1 polymer ?
#
loop_
_entity_poly.entity_id
_entity_poly.type
_entity_poly.pdbx_seq_one_letter_code
_entity_poly.pdbx_strand_id
1 'polypeptide(L)'
;MKSSSTRVIIKQLGPSVVSTKYGKLRGALVEFPNTASVQLKPVEAFSGIQYASLRNRGLRFLPPIGPVERWNGIESAWSPRAACPQKVMREKELVDTMPDASLIQTLRIAQFTKSQHEDCLTLNVVVPFRGKCV
;
A
#
# COMPACT_ATOMS: atom_id res chain seq x y z
N MET A 1 24.11 7.02 8.92
CA MET A 1 23.83 6.95 7.47
C MET A 1 22.47 7.57 7.22
N LYS A 2 22.40 8.68 6.47
CA LYS A 2 21.15 9.42 6.23
C LYS A 2 20.20 8.50 5.45
N SER A 3 19.12 8.06 6.09
CA SER A 3 18.00 7.45 5.39
C SER A 3 17.53 8.47 4.35
N SER A 4 17.83 8.21 3.08
CA SER A 4 17.23 8.94 1.97
C SER A 4 15.74 8.56 1.98
N SER A 5 14.99 9.25 2.84
CA SER A 5 13.55 9.28 2.79
C SER A 5 13.24 9.94 1.47
N THR A 6 12.85 9.14 0.48
CA THR A 6 12.08 9.64 -0.65
C THR A 6 10.85 10.30 -0.03
N ARG A 7 10.90 11.62 0.18
CA ARG A 7 9.86 12.39 0.86
C ARG A 7 8.65 12.48 -0.04
N VAL A 8 7.91 11.38 -0.17
CA VAL A 8 6.54 11.41 -0.65
C VAL A 8 5.77 12.25 0.34
N ILE A 9 5.25 13.40 -0.09
CA ILE A 9 4.47 14.27 0.78
C ILE A 9 3.01 13.84 0.62
N ILE A 10 2.56 12.95 1.50
CA ILE A 10 1.14 12.62 1.63
C ILE A 10 0.51 13.81 2.35
N LYS A 11 -0.17 14.68 1.62
CA LYS A 11 -0.70 15.91 2.23
C LYS A 11 -2.15 15.78 2.66
N GLN A 12 -3.03 15.15 1.88
CA GLN A 12 -4.48 15.35 2.03
C GLN A 12 -5.35 14.18 1.52
N LEU A 13 -6.62 14.17 1.92
CA LEU A 13 -7.65 13.33 1.29
C LEU A 13 -7.75 13.68 -0.20
N GLY A 14 -7.83 12.65 -1.04
CA GLY A 14 -8.03 12.81 -2.48
C GLY A 14 -9.38 13.49 -2.77
N PRO A 15 -9.45 14.41 -3.73
CA PRO A 15 -10.71 15.08 -4.07
C PRO A 15 -11.75 14.09 -4.60
N SER A 16 -11.33 13.04 -5.30
CA SER A 16 -12.22 12.11 -6.01
C SER A 16 -12.86 11.09 -5.07
N VAL A 17 -14.17 10.87 -5.26
CA VAL A 17 -14.91 9.75 -4.67
C VAL A 17 -15.26 8.77 -5.78
N VAL A 18 -14.75 7.55 -5.69
CA VAL A 18 -14.92 6.51 -6.71
C VAL A 18 -15.99 5.53 -6.27
N SER A 19 -17.03 5.35 -7.09
CA SER A 19 -18.07 4.35 -6.83
C SER A 19 -17.63 2.99 -7.38
N THR A 20 -17.64 1.98 -6.51
CA THR A 20 -17.38 0.57 -6.88
C THR A 20 -18.66 -0.25 -6.68
N LYS A 21 -18.65 -1.52 -7.12
CA LYS A 21 -19.73 -2.48 -6.85
C LYS A 21 -20.00 -2.68 -5.35
N TYR A 22 -18.99 -2.46 -4.50
CA TYR A 22 -19.04 -2.75 -3.05
C TYR A 22 -19.22 -1.49 -2.19
N GLY A 23 -19.29 -0.31 -2.83
CA GLY A 23 -19.56 0.99 -2.21
C GLY A 23 -18.63 2.10 -2.75
N LYS A 24 -18.67 3.29 -2.12
CA LYS A 24 -17.86 4.46 -2.51
C LYS A 24 -16.54 4.55 -1.74
N LEU A 25 -15.45 4.86 -2.43
CA LEU A 25 -14.10 4.94 -1.88
C LEU A 25 -13.51 6.34 -2.06
N ARG A 26 -12.64 6.74 -1.13
CA ARG A 26 -11.84 7.96 -1.24
C ARG A 26 -10.38 7.67 -0.93
N GLY A 27 -9.49 8.03 -1.84
CA GLY A 27 -8.05 7.82 -1.71
C GLY A 27 -7.33 8.99 -1.04
N ALA A 28 -6.00 9.01 -1.16
CA ALA A 28 -5.13 10.13 -0.77
C ALA A 28 -4.54 10.81 -2.00
N LEU A 29 -4.45 12.14 -1.96
CA LEU A 29 -3.66 12.89 -2.94
C LEU A 29 -2.19 12.85 -2.52
N VAL A 30 -1.36 12.34 -3.41
CA VAL A 30 0.07 12.15 -3.19
C VAL A 30 0.85 13.09 -4.11
N GLU A 31 1.66 13.94 -3.49
CA GLU A 31 2.55 14.87 -4.18
C GLU A 31 4.00 14.41 -4.06
N PHE A 32 4.77 14.75 -5.10
CA PHE A 32 6.18 14.43 -5.18
C PHE A 32 7.02 15.70 -5.02
N PRO A 33 8.23 15.58 -4.45
CA PRO A 33 9.16 16.70 -4.40
C PRO A 33 9.65 16.98 -5.82
N ASN A 34 9.11 18.02 -6.43
CA ASN A 34 9.53 18.48 -7.75
C ASN A 34 10.85 19.25 -7.65
N THR A 35 11.78 18.98 -8.56
CA THR A 35 13.04 19.71 -8.71
C THR A 35 13.05 20.45 -10.05
N ALA A 36 14.03 21.33 -10.26
CA ALA A 36 14.17 22.05 -11.53
C ALA A 36 14.28 21.12 -12.76
N SER A 37 14.82 19.91 -12.57
CA SER A 37 15.00 18.91 -13.63
C SER A 37 13.91 17.84 -13.69
N VAL A 38 13.09 17.68 -12.65
CA VAL A 38 12.07 16.62 -12.57
C VAL A 38 10.76 17.20 -12.05
N GLN A 39 9.75 17.25 -12.92
CA GLN A 39 8.39 17.64 -12.59
C GLN A 39 7.47 16.42 -12.70
N LEU A 40 7.09 15.87 -11.55
CA LEU A 40 6.12 14.78 -11.47
C LEU A 40 4.73 15.35 -11.18
N LYS A 41 3.73 14.86 -11.92
CA LYS A 41 2.32 15.14 -11.63
C LYS A 41 1.92 14.39 -10.36
N PRO A 42 1.05 14.96 -9.52
CA PRO A 42 0.53 14.24 -8.38
C PRO A 42 -0.33 13.05 -8.83
N VAL A 43 -0.56 12.15 -7.90
CA VAL A 43 -1.36 10.94 -8.11
C VAL A 43 -2.40 10.82 -7.01
N GLU A 44 -3.55 10.25 -7.33
CA GLU A 44 -4.48 9.76 -6.32
C GLU A 44 -4.17 8.29 -6.04
N ALA A 45 -3.79 7.99 -4.80
CA ALA A 45 -3.50 6.65 -4.34
C ALA A 45 -4.67 6.11 -3.51
N PHE A 46 -5.20 4.98 -3.95
CA PHE A 46 -6.21 4.21 -3.23
C PHE A 46 -5.55 2.94 -2.71
N SER A 47 -5.24 2.91 -1.41
CA SER A 47 -4.48 1.82 -0.79
C SER A 47 -5.36 0.97 0.10
N GLY A 48 -5.08 -0.34 0.13
CA GLY A 48 -5.73 -1.27 1.04
C GLY A 48 -7.16 -1.65 0.66
N ILE A 49 -7.52 -1.61 -0.63
CA ILE A 49 -8.86 -2.01 -1.08
C ILE A 49 -8.95 -3.54 -1.05
N GLN A 50 -9.87 -4.10 -0.28
CA GLN A 50 -10.12 -5.54 -0.28
C GLN A 50 -10.84 -5.95 -1.57
N TYR A 51 -10.24 -6.84 -2.35
CA TYR A 51 -10.82 -7.32 -3.62
C TYR A 51 -11.39 -8.73 -3.51
N ALA A 52 -10.97 -9.49 -2.50
CA ALA A 52 -11.39 -10.85 -2.24
C ALA A 52 -11.20 -11.20 -0.75
N SER A 53 -11.69 -12.36 -0.31
CA SER A 53 -11.49 -12.84 1.05
C SER A 53 -11.31 -14.35 1.14
N LEU A 54 -10.45 -14.79 2.07
CA LEU A 54 -10.29 -16.19 2.48
C LEU A 54 -11.10 -16.56 3.72
N ARG A 55 -12.04 -15.69 4.17
CA ARG A 55 -12.86 -15.88 5.38
C ARG A 55 -12.02 -16.29 6.59
N ASN A 56 -10.94 -15.55 6.85
CA ASN A 56 -10.01 -15.81 7.96
C ASN A 56 -9.63 -17.30 8.06
N ARG A 57 -8.99 -17.84 7.01
CA ARG A 57 -8.54 -19.25 6.88
C ARG A 57 -9.62 -20.28 6.51
N GLY A 58 -10.91 -19.91 6.51
CA GLY A 58 -12.00 -20.83 6.17
C GLY A 58 -11.97 -21.34 4.73
N LEU A 59 -11.30 -20.61 3.83
CA LEU A 59 -11.11 -20.97 2.42
C LEU A 59 -9.65 -21.22 2.05
N ARG A 60 -8.82 -21.64 3.02
CA ARG A 60 -7.43 -21.99 2.72
C ARG A 60 -7.39 -23.12 1.69
N PHE A 61 -6.51 -22.97 0.69
CA PHE A 61 -6.35 -23.91 -0.43
C PHE A 61 -7.58 -24.03 -1.34
N LEU A 62 -8.55 -23.13 -1.21
CA LEU A 62 -9.70 -23.00 -2.09
C LEU A 62 -9.64 -21.67 -2.82
N PRO A 63 -10.35 -21.53 -3.96
CA PRO A 63 -10.53 -20.24 -4.59
C PRO A 63 -11.11 -19.22 -3.60
N PRO A 64 -10.61 -17.97 -3.60
CA PRO A 64 -11.17 -16.95 -2.73
C PRO A 64 -12.56 -16.54 -3.23
N ILE A 65 -13.34 -15.97 -2.33
CA ILE A 65 -14.64 -15.38 -2.67
C ILE A 65 -14.51 -13.86 -2.79
N GLY A 66 -15.59 -13.21 -3.23
CA GLY A 66 -15.68 -11.74 -3.23
C GLY A 66 -15.43 -11.14 -1.83
N PRO A 67 -15.14 -9.83 -1.78
CA PRO A 67 -14.79 -9.16 -0.54
C PRO A 67 -15.95 -9.24 0.45
N VAL A 68 -15.61 -9.37 1.74
CA VAL A 68 -16.60 -9.38 2.83
C VAL A 68 -17.09 -7.98 3.12
N GLU A 69 -16.19 -7.02 3.00
CA GLU A 69 -16.46 -5.63 3.30
C GLU A 69 -17.40 -5.02 2.27
N ARG A 70 -18.51 -4.50 2.79
CA ARG A 70 -19.41 -3.59 2.09
C ARG A 70 -19.59 -2.40 3.00
N TRP A 71 -19.45 -1.22 2.45
CA TRP A 71 -19.47 0.01 3.23
C TRP A 71 -20.71 0.83 2.90
N ASN A 72 -21.35 1.31 3.96
CA ASN A 72 -22.45 2.27 3.87
C ASN A 72 -21.84 3.68 3.96
N GLY A 73 -21.75 4.38 2.84
CA GLY A 73 -21.13 5.71 2.76
C GLY A 73 -19.82 5.71 1.98
N ILE A 74 -18.88 6.57 2.39
CA ILE A 74 -17.58 6.75 1.72
C ILE A 74 -16.48 6.20 2.64
N GLU A 75 -15.85 5.11 2.21
CA GLU A 75 -14.75 4.48 2.94
C GLU A 75 -13.40 5.09 2.54
N SER A 76 -12.50 5.24 3.51
CA SER A 76 -11.20 5.90 3.32
C SER A 76 -10.10 4.89 2.99
N ALA A 77 -9.63 4.86 1.74
CA ALA A 77 -8.63 3.94 1.22
C ALA A 77 -7.26 4.62 1.04
N TRP A 78 -6.61 4.99 2.14
CA TRP A 78 -5.35 5.77 2.11
C TRP A 78 -4.15 5.03 2.72
N SER A 79 -4.39 3.94 3.46
CA SER A 79 -3.33 3.16 4.09
C SER A 79 -3.25 1.74 3.50
N PRO A 80 -2.04 1.20 3.28
CA PRO A 80 -1.88 -0.20 2.94
C PRO A 80 -2.35 -1.11 4.08
N ARG A 81 -2.92 -2.26 3.73
CA ARG A 81 -3.30 -3.31 4.69
C ARG A 81 -2.13 -4.26 4.97
N ALA A 82 -2.34 -5.15 5.95
CA ALA A 82 -1.36 -6.16 6.34
C ALA A 82 -0.94 -7.01 5.13
N ALA A 83 0.35 -7.36 5.08
CA ALA A 83 0.90 -8.22 4.05
C ALA A 83 0.44 -9.68 4.26
N CYS A 84 0.59 -10.49 3.22
CA CYS A 84 0.34 -11.93 3.33
C CYS A 84 1.40 -12.62 4.21
N PRO A 85 1.07 -13.76 4.84
CA PRO A 85 1.99 -14.49 5.69
C PRO A 85 3.23 -14.92 4.90
N GLN A 86 4.40 -14.48 5.36
CA GLN A 86 5.70 -14.76 4.76
C GLN A 86 6.79 -14.73 5.83
N LYS A 87 7.94 -15.35 5.55
CA LYS A 87 9.06 -15.33 6.50
C LYS A 87 9.50 -13.88 6.75
N VAL A 88 9.44 -13.44 8.00
CA VAL A 88 9.97 -12.13 8.40
C VAL A 88 11.49 -12.24 8.45
N MET A 89 12.16 -11.52 7.57
CA MET A 89 13.62 -11.49 7.55
C MET A 89 14.14 -10.63 8.73
N ARG A 90 14.98 -11.22 9.58
CA ARG A 90 15.60 -10.56 10.72
C ARG A 90 17.06 -10.29 10.44
N GLU A 91 17.57 -9.14 10.85
CA GLU A 91 18.97 -8.74 10.64
C GLU A 91 19.97 -9.83 11.05
N LYS A 92 19.78 -10.43 12.23
CA LYS A 92 20.62 -11.53 12.73
C LYS A 92 20.71 -12.74 11.81
N GLU A 93 19.68 -13.01 11.00
CA GLU A 93 19.66 -14.12 10.05
C GLU A 93 20.31 -13.75 8.71
N LEU A 94 20.49 -12.45 8.45
CA LEU A 94 20.90 -11.95 7.13
C LEU A 94 22.35 -11.46 7.09
N VAL A 95 22.88 -10.93 8.20
CA VAL A 95 24.22 -10.31 8.26
C VAL A 95 25.31 -11.21 7.70
N ASP A 96 25.27 -12.50 7.98
CA ASP A 96 26.30 -13.45 7.53
C ASP A 96 26.04 -14.01 6.11
N THR A 97 24.90 -13.66 5.49
CA THR A 97 24.44 -14.24 4.22
C THR A 97 24.51 -13.29 3.03
N MET A 98 24.65 -11.99 3.25
CA MET A 98 24.61 -10.99 2.18
C MET A 98 25.52 -9.79 2.40
N PRO A 99 25.98 -9.12 1.33
CA PRO A 99 26.73 -7.88 1.44
C PRO A 99 25.93 -6.75 2.11
N ASP A 100 26.62 -5.81 2.75
CA ASP A 100 26.03 -4.70 3.52
C ASP A 100 24.95 -3.92 2.77
N ALA A 101 25.18 -3.62 1.48
CA ALA A 101 24.21 -2.88 0.67
C ALA A 101 22.90 -3.64 0.50
N SER A 102 22.99 -4.94 0.23
CA SER A 102 21.84 -5.85 0.11
C SER A 102 21.14 -6.04 1.46
N LEU A 103 21.89 -6.11 2.55
CA LEU A 103 21.34 -6.17 3.91
C LEU A 103 20.48 -4.95 4.20
N ILE A 104 21.01 -3.74 3.97
CA ILE A 104 20.29 -2.48 4.21
C ILE A 104 19.01 -2.43 3.38
N GLN A 105 19.05 -2.83 2.11
CA GLN A 105 17.87 -2.83 1.25
C GLN A 105 16.83 -3.84 1.74
N THR A 106 17.24 -5.06 2.08
CA THR A 106 16.36 -6.11 2.59
C THR A 106 15.68 -5.68 3.88
N LEU A 107 16.44 -5.09 4.82
CA LEU A 107 15.90 -4.59 6.08
C LEU A 107 14.91 -3.44 5.90
N ARG A 108 15.09 -2.57 4.89
CA ARG A 108 14.10 -1.54 4.53
C ARG A 108 12.80 -2.17 4.04
N ILE A 109 12.87 -3.19 3.19
CA ILE A 109 11.69 -3.90 2.68
C ILE A 109 10.98 -4.67 3.81
N ALA A 110 11.74 -5.31 4.70
CA ALA A 110 11.22 -6.08 5.83
C ALA A 110 10.33 -5.25 6.78
N GLN A 111 10.45 -3.92 6.79
CA GLN A 111 9.57 -3.06 7.57
C GLN A 111 8.11 -3.11 7.10
N PHE A 112 7.88 -3.30 5.79
CA PHE A 112 6.54 -3.36 5.19
C PHE A 112 5.87 -4.72 5.38
N THR A 113 6.59 -5.74 5.85
CA THR A 113 6.07 -7.10 6.06
C THR A 113 5.99 -7.48 7.54
N LYS A 114 6.12 -6.50 8.46
CA LYS A 114 5.98 -6.72 9.91
C LYS A 114 4.56 -7.09 10.33
N SER A 115 3.56 -6.45 9.74
CA SER A 115 2.15 -6.75 9.97
C SER A 115 1.66 -7.72 8.91
N GLN A 116 1.29 -8.92 9.34
CA GLN A 116 0.85 -9.99 8.44
C GLN A 116 -0.50 -10.56 8.86
N HIS A 117 -1.30 -10.91 7.86
CA HIS A 117 -2.61 -11.52 8.06
C HIS A 117 -2.90 -12.50 6.93
N GLU A 118 -3.60 -13.60 7.19
CA GLU A 118 -3.93 -14.59 6.15
C GLU A 118 -4.94 -14.05 5.15
N ASP A 119 -5.92 -13.30 5.63
CA ASP A 119 -6.84 -12.56 4.76
C ASP A 119 -6.21 -11.21 4.35
N CYS A 120 -5.21 -11.28 3.47
CA CYS A 120 -4.42 -10.16 2.95
C CYS A 120 -4.82 -9.72 1.54
N LEU A 121 -5.91 -10.26 0.98
CA LEU A 121 -6.31 -10.11 -0.42
C LEU A 121 -6.79 -8.69 -0.75
N THR A 122 -5.81 -7.80 -0.87
CA THR A 122 -5.99 -6.35 -1.00
C THR A 122 -5.14 -5.82 -2.15
N LEU A 123 -5.57 -4.71 -2.74
CA LEU A 123 -4.88 -4.05 -3.84
C LEU A 123 -4.70 -2.57 -3.55
N ASN A 124 -3.68 -2.00 -4.19
CA ASN A 124 -3.39 -0.57 -4.20
C ASN A 124 -3.49 -0.08 -5.64
N VAL A 125 -4.26 0.98 -5.88
CA VAL A 125 -4.45 1.59 -7.19
C VAL A 125 -3.89 3.00 -7.14
N VAL A 126 -3.00 3.33 -8.06
CA VAL A 126 -2.42 4.67 -8.18
C VAL A 126 -2.81 5.23 -9.54
N VAL A 127 -3.51 6.37 -9.53
CA VAL A 127 -4.04 7.00 -10.73
C VAL A 127 -3.40 8.37 -10.90
N PRO A 128 -2.90 8.72 -12.10
CA PRO A 128 -2.42 10.07 -12.38
C PRO A 128 -3.54 11.10 -12.15
N PHE A 129 -3.26 12.12 -11.33
CA PHE A 129 -4.23 13.17 -11.08
C PHE A 129 -4.40 14.02 -12.34
N ARG A 130 -5.65 14.18 -12.79
CA ARG A 130 -5.99 14.93 -14.00
C ARG A 130 -6.39 16.39 -13.73
N GLY A 131 -6.47 16.81 -12.46
CA GLY A 131 -6.73 18.20 -12.08
C GLY A 131 -5.47 19.06 -12.12
N LYS A 132 -5.65 20.39 -11.97
CA LYS A 132 -4.54 21.31 -11.76
C LYS A 132 -4.02 21.15 -10.33
N CYS A 133 -2.71 21.03 -10.15
CA CYS A 133 -2.08 21.24 -8.84
C CYS A 133 -2.36 22.67 -8.39
N VAL A 134 -2.79 22.85 -7.15
CA VAL A 134 -2.92 24.17 -6.51
C VAL A 134 -1.61 24.53 -5.83
#